data_AF-A0A2L0FBI3-F1
#
_entry.id   AF-A0A2L0FBI3-F1
#
_cell.length_a   1.000
_cell.length_b   1.000
_cell.length_c   1.000
_cell.angle_alpha   90.00
_cell.angle_beta   90.00
_cell.angle_gamma   90.00
#
_symmetry.space_group_name_H-M   'P 1'
#
loop_
_entity.id
_entity.type
_entity.pdbx_description
1 polymer ?
#
loop_
_entity_poly.entity_id
_entity_poly.type
_entity_poly.pdbx_seq_one_letter_code
_entity_poly.pdbx_strand_id
1 'polypeptide(L)'
;MELMSISPKNPMAGRRPTSLSVRSGMSGRSVGVDSGRARSFIALRGRLLASPTLAGALDFMQVTTRPWEPHELRAWLNDHVLAPGWMKAPRAVREPGAPTVALCALDEQPEAVAALTARARERVTNVLLDFVAPDPDGRHRRAALYSARVRWNAVGDRSGWLPAPRESDFLSDIVLSLFAAEILSGAEIYQRHMTVCVGCGRVAFAQDARPLTAGCPRCDGEVRWRAPQA
;
A
#
# COMPACT_ATOMS: atom_id res chain seq x y z
N MET A 1 70.50 35.67 -31.56
CA MET A 1 71.69 36.02 -30.77
C MET A 1 71.20 36.82 -29.58
N GLU A 2 71.58 36.33 -28.40
CA GLU A 2 71.08 36.67 -27.07
C GLU A 2 71.20 38.14 -26.66
N LEU A 3 70.36 38.57 -25.72
CA LEU A 3 70.73 38.98 -24.34
C LEU A 3 69.58 39.82 -23.75
N MET A 4 68.84 39.25 -22.79
CA MET A 4 68.89 39.56 -21.35
C MET A 4 68.11 40.79 -20.86
N SER A 5 67.09 40.47 -20.06
CA SER A 5 66.79 41.00 -18.72
C SER A 5 66.76 42.51 -18.48
N ILE A 6 65.57 43.04 -18.18
CA ILE A 6 65.40 44.04 -17.11
C ILE A 6 64.04 43.81 -16.42
N SER A 7 64.09 43.48 -15.13
CA SER A 7 63.02 43.72 -14.16
C SER A 7 63.49 44.87 -13.28
N PRO A 8 62.64 45.83 -12.88
CA PRO A 8 62.26 45.85 -11.46
C PRO A 8 60.93 46.55 -11.07
N LYS A 9 60.56 46.32 -9.79
CA LYS A 9 59.81 47.18 -8.84
C LYS A 9 58.27 47.13 -8.77
N ASN A 10 57.83 46.28 -7.83
CA ASN A 10 56.68 46.41 -6.91
C ASN A 10 56.41 47.86 -6.40
N PRO A 11 55.16 48.23 -6.02
CA PRO A 11 54.59 47.75 -4.75
C PRO A 11 53.08 47.44 -4.68
N MET A 12 52.79 46.67 -3.61
CA MET A 12 51.51 46.27 -3.02
C MET A 12 50.46 47.39 -2.85
N ALA A 13 49.18 47.03 -3.02
CA ALA A 13 48.22 46.79 -1.93
C ALA A 13 46.77 47.13 -2.36
N GLY A 14 45.83 46.22 -2.08
CA GLY A 14 44.49 46.64 -1.69
C GLY A 14 43.29 46.02 -2.42
N ARG A 15 42.65 45.08 -1.69
CA ARG A 15 41.19 44.88 -1.58
C ARG A 15 40.46 44.05 -2.67
N ARG A 16 39.99 42.88 -2.22
CA ARG A 16 38.78 42.19 -2.71
C ARG A 16 37.56 43.12 -2.67
N PRO A 17 36.57 42.88 -3.54
CA PRO A 17 35.35 42.26 -3.02
C PRO A 17 34.82 41.08 -3.85
N THR A 18 34.27 40.15 -3.06
CA THR A 18 33.27 39.11 -3.31
C THR A 18 32.37 39.30 -4.54
N SER A 19 32.40 38.32 -5.45
CA SER A 19 31.37 38.11 -6.46
C SER A 19 30.18 37.36 -5.85
N LEU A 20 29.03 38.04 -5.79
CA LEU A 20 27.71 37.41 -5.66
C LEU A 20 27.28 36.99 -7.06
N SER A 21 27.30 35.69 -7.36
CA SER A 21 26.61 35.14 -8.53
C SER A 21 25.20 34.72 -8.13
N VAL A 22 24.25 35.43 -8.74
CA VAL A 22 22.81 35.26 -8.60
C VAL A 22 22.37 33.93 -9.24
N ARG A 23 21.47 33.25 -8.52
CA ARG A 23 20.71 32.06 -8.93
C ARG A 23 20.05 32.24 -10.30
N SER A 24 20.18 31.24 -11.16
CA SER A 24 19.13 30.88 -12.12
C SER A 24 18.85 29.39 -11.97
N GLY A 25 17.90 29.08 -11.08
CA GLY A 25 17.34 27.74 -10.95
C GLY A 25 16.32 27.54 -12.06
N MET A 26 16.60 26.61 -12.96
CA MET A 26 15.66 26.13 -13.98
C MET A 26 14.44 25.50 -13.31
N SER A 27 13.42 26.32 -13.05
CA SER A 27 12.04 25.87 -12.78
C SER A 27 11.39 25.54 -14.11
N GLY A 28 11.37 24.26 -14.47
CA GLY A 28 10.77 23.83 -15.72
C GLY A 28 10.59 22.33 -15.81
N ARG A 29 10.06 21.67 -14.76
CA ARG A 29 9.76 20.22 -14.85
C ARG A 29 8.72 19.58 -13.92
N SER A 30 7.93 20.33 -13.14
CA SER A 30 6.98 19.72 -12.17
C SER A 30 5.49 19.80 -12.54
N VAL A 31 5.05 20.83 -13.27
CA VAL A 31 3.61 21.13 -13.43
C VAL A 31 2.80 20.01 -14.12
N GLY A 32 3.40 19.31 -15.10
CA GLY A 32 2.72 18.23 -15.84
C GLY A 32 2.63 16.89 -15.09
N VAL A 33 3.61 16.58 -14.24
CA VAL A 33 3.64 15.33 -13.45
C VAL A 33 2.67 15.43 -12.27
N ASP A 34 2.63 16.60 -11.63
CA ASP A 34 1.77 16.87 -10.47
C ASP A 34 0.29 16.86 -10.85
N SER A 35 -0.06 17.42 -12.02
CA SER A 35 -1.43 17.41 -12.53
C SER A 35 -1.89 16.00 -12.97
N GLY A 36 -0.99 15.18 -13.53
CA GLY A 36 -1.27 13.77 -13.81
C GLY A 36 -1.53 12.95 -12.55
N ARG A 37 -0.74 13.19 -11.49
CA ARG A 37 -0.88 12.51 -10.19
C ARG A 37 -2.15 12.92 -9.44
N ALA A 38 -2.51 14.20 -9.46
CA ALA A 38 -3.75 14.68 -8.85
C ALA A 38 -4.98 14.04 -9.51
N ARG A 39 -4.99 13.94 -10.85
CA ARG A 39 -6.07 13.25 -11.60
C ARG A 39 -6.18 11.78 -11.26
N SER A 40 -5.05 11.06 -11.19
CA SER A 40 -5.05 9.65 -10.78
C SER A 40 -5.54 9.48 -9.34
N PHE A 41 -5.19 10.39 -8.43
CA PHE A 41 -5.70 10.32 -7.06
C PHE A 41 -7.21 10.57 -6.96
N ILE A 42 -7.76 11.51 -7.75
CA ILE A 42 -9.22 11.71 -7.83
C ILE A 42 -9.92 10.45 -8.33
N ALA A 43 -9.39 9.82 -9.38
CA ALA A 43 -9.91 8.56 -9.89
C ALA A 43 -9.87 7.44 -8.83
N LEU A 44 -8.77 7.35 -8.06
CA LEU A 44 -8.64 6.40 -6.95
C LEU A 44 -9.68 6.66 -5.87
N ARG A 45 -9.87 7.92 -5.48
CA ARG A 45 -10.88 8.29 -4.48
C ARG A 45 -12.29 7.91 -4.94
N GLY A 46 -12.61 8.12 -6.22
CA GLY A 46 -13.86 7.64 -6.81
C GLY A 46 -14.03 6.12 -6.68
N ARG A 47 -12.98 5.35 -6.99
CA ARG A 47 -12.98 3.89 -6.84
C ARG A 47 -13.11 3.44 -5.39
N LEU A 48 -12.36 4.06 -4.47
CA LEU A 48 -12.39 3.79 -3.03
C LEU A 48 -13.80 3.95 -2.45
N LEU A 49 -14.53 4.99 -2.88
CA LEU A 49 -15.89 5.25 -2.41
C LEU A 49 -16.93 4.30 -3.03
N ALA A 50 -16.63 3.70 -4.17
CA ALA A 50 -17.57 2.84 -4.92
C ALA A 50 -17.31 1.34 -4.72
N SER A 51 -16.19 0.95 -4.13
CA SER A 51 -15.76 -0.45 -4.07
C SER A 51 -16.09 -1.12 -2.73
N PRO A 52 -17.12 -2.01 -2.67
CA PRO A 52 -17.44 -2.75 -1.45
C PRO A 52 -16.35 -3.76 -1.08
N THR A 53 -15.61 -4.29 -2.06
CA THR A 53 -14.53 -5.27 -1.84
C THR A 53 -13.33 -4.59 -1.18
N LEU A 54 -12.91 -3.43 -1.68
CA LEU A 54 -11.83 -2.67 -1.06
C LEU A 54 -12.23 -2.15 0.32
N ALA A 55 -13.48 -1.72 0.50
CA ALA A 55 -13.99 -1.33 1.82
C ALA A 55 -13.85 -2.46 2.83
N GLY A 56 -14.30 -3.68 2.49
CA GLY A 56 -14.15 -4.85 3.37
C GLY A 56 -12.71 -5.24 3.63
N ALA A 57 -11.83 -5.13 2.63
CA ALA A 57 -10.40 -5.40 2.81
C ALA A 57 -9.74 -4.39 3.76
N LEU A 58 -10.08 -3.11 3.63
CA LEU A 58 -9.55 -2.04 4.48
C LEU A 58 -10.11 -2.11 5.91
N ASP A 59 -11.37 -2.48 6.07
CA ASP A 59 -11.99 -2.71 7.39
C ASP A 59 -11.27 -3.83 8.14
N PHE A 60 -10.98 -4.95 7.46
CA PHE A 60 -10.17 -6.02 8.05
C PHE A 60 -8.78 -5.55 8.47
N MET A 61 -8.15 -4.72 7.64
CA MET A 61 -6.82 -4.16 7.89
C MET A 61 -6.83 -2.95 8.82
N GLN A 62 -7.99 -2.56 9.35
CA GLN A 62 -8.08 -1.45 10.27
C GLN A 62 -7.28 -1.78 11.53
N VAL A 63 -6.27 -0.95 11.80
CA VAL A 63 -5.41 -1.12 12.96
C VAL A 63 -6.18 -0.70 14.21
N THR A 64 -6.49 -1.69 15.05
CA THR A 64 -7.12 -1.53 16.36
C THR A 64 -6.07 -1.50 17.47
N THR A 65 -6.41 -0.94 18.64
CA THR A 65 -5.56 -0.97 19.85
C THR A 65 -5.69 -2.27 20.63
N ARG A 66 -6.75 -3.05 20.34
CA ARG A 66 -7.02 -4.37 20.92
C ARG A 66 -7.14 -5.43 19.83
N PRO A 67 -6.99 -6.72 20.16
CA PRO A 67 -7.35 -7.80 19.25
C PRO A 67 -8.82 -7.72 18.82
N TRP A 68 -9.13 -8.36 17.69
CA TRP A 68 -10.51 -8.54 17.26
C TRP A 68 -11.20 -9.57 18.15
N GLU A 69 -12.41 -9.23 18.55
CA GLU A 69 -13.33 -10.11 19.27
C GLU A 69 -14.04 -11.05 18.28
N PRO A 70 -14.53 -12.21 18.74
CA PRO A 70 -15.27 -13.16 17.91
C PRO A 70 -16.40 -12.56 17.07
N HIS A 71 -17.22 -11.70 17.67
CA HIS A 71 -18.35 -11.07 17.00
C HIS A 71 -17.92 -10.12 15.88
N GLU A 72 -16.75 -9.49 15.99
CA GLU A 72 -16.20 -8.60 14.96
C GLU A 72 -15.74 -9.40 13.74
N LEU A 73 -15.04 -10.52 13.95
CA LEU A 73 -14.66 -11.41 12.85
C LEU A 73 -15.90 -12.01 12.18
N ARG A 74 -16.91 -12.40 12.96
CA ARG A 74 -18.18 -12.93 12.44
C ARG A 74 -18.92 -11.89 11.60
N ALA A 75 -19.06 -10.67 12.12
CA ALA A 75 -19.70 -9.57 11.41
C ALA A 75 -18.95 -9.25 10.11
N TRP A 76 -17.62 -9.14 10.16
CA TRP A 76 -16.81 -8.88 8.98
C TRP A 76 -16.98 -9.95 7.90
N LEU A 77 -16.92 -11.24 8.27
CA LEU A 77 -17.15 -12.34 7.33
C LEU A 77 -18.53 -12.24 6.70
N ASN A 78 -19.56 -12.00 7.51
CA ASN A 78 -20.92 -11.88 7.02
C ASN A 78 -21.06 -10.71 6.03
N ASP A 79 -20.65 -9.52 6.44
CA ASP A 79 -20.97 -8.28 5.75
C ASP A 79 -20.14 -8.09 4.47
N HIS A 80 -18.89 -8.57 4.48
CA HIS A 80 -17.95 -8.33 3.38
C HIS A 80 -17.67 -9.55 2.50
N VAL A 81 -18.03 -10.77 2.94
CA VAL A 81 -17.73 -12.01 2.20
C VAL A 81 -18.98 -12.82 1.89
N LEU A 82 -19.80 -13.12 2.91
CA LEU A 82 -20.92 -14.06 2.77
C LEU A 82 -22.18 -13.40 2.19
N ALA A 83 -22.65 -12.30 2.77
CA ALA A 83 -23.83 -11.58 2.31
C ALA A 83 -23.67 -11.03 0.87
N PRO A 84 -22.50 -10.52 0.46
CA PRO A 84 -22.25 -10.18 -0.95
C PRO A 84 -22.21 -11.40 -1.90
N GLY A 85 -22.16 -12.63 -1.37
CA GLY A 85 -22.17 -13.86 -2.16
C GLY A 85 -20.81 -14.24 -2.76
N TRP A 86 -19.69 -13.74 -2.23
CA TRP A 86 -18.35 -14.10 -2.72
C TRP A 86 -17.96 -15.54 -2.35
N MET A 87 -18.52 -16.07 -1.27
CA MET A 87 -18.25 -17.40 -0.75
C MET A 87 -19.44 -17.91 0.05
N LYS A 88 -19.60 -19.23 0.15
CA LYS A 88 -20.50 -19.84 1.13
C LYS A 88 -19.89 -19.76 2.53
N ALA A 89 -20.73 -19.91 3.56
CA ALA A 89 -20.26 -19.93 4.94
C ALA A 89 -19.26 -21.09 5.14
N PRO A 90 -18.01 -20.82 5.54
CA PRO A 90 -17.03 -21.87 5.77
C PRO A 90 -17.38 -22.65 7.05
N ARG A 91 -17.04 -23.94 7.09
CA ARG A 91 -17.22 -24.74 8.33
C ARG A 91 -16.30 -24.26 9.45
N ALA A 92 -15.11 -23.79 9.10
CA ALA A 92 -14.10 -23.30 10.03
C ALA A 92 -13.26 -22.20 9.39
N VAL A 93 -12.77 -21.29 10.22
CA VAL A 93 -11.80 -20.25 9.85
C VAL A 93 -10.41 -20.75 10.20
N ARG A 94 -9.45 -20.51 9.29
CA ARG A 94 -8.08 -21.03 9.40
C ARG A 94 -7.05 -20.01 8.93
N GLU A 95 -5.90 -20.04 9.57
CA GLU A 95 -4.71 -19.29 9.15
C GLU A 95 -3.46 -20.07 9.60
N PRO A 96 -2.39 -20.17 8.79
CA PRO A 96 -1.15 -20.80 9.21
C PRO A 96 -0.57 -20.13 10.47
N GLY A 97 -0.15 -20.93 11.44
CA GLY A 97 0.38 -20.44 12.71
C GLY A 97 -0.67 -19.95 13.70
N ALA A 98 -1.97 -20.22 13.46
CA ALA A 98 -3.07 -20.00 14.40
C ALA A 98 -3.96 -21.26 14.51
N PRO A 99 -4.69 -21.44 15.63
CA PRO A 99 -5.66 -22.52 15.76
C PRO A 99 -6.78 -22.39 14.71
N THR A 100 -7.24 -23.52 14.18
CA THR A 100 -8.44 -23.56 13.33
C THR A 100 -9.67 -23.52 14.22
N VAL A 101 -10.61 -22.61 13.93
CA VAL A 101 -11.79 -22.39 14.75
C VAL A 101 -13.04 -22.66 13.92
N ALA A 102 -13.93 -23.53 14.39
CA ALA A 102 -15.21 -23.76 13.73
C ALA A 102 -16.04 -22.46 13.70
N LEU A 103 -16.71 -22.16 12.59
CA LEU A 103 -17.46 -20.90 12.45
C LEU A 103 -18.59 -20.77 13.47
N CYS A 104 -19.21 -21.90 13.85
CA CYS A 104 -20.23 -21.93 14.90
C CYS A 104 -19.68 -21.69 16.31
N ALA A 105 -18.38 -21.93 16.53
CA ALA A 105 -17.73 -21.86 17.84
C ALA A 105 -16.80 -20.64 18.02
N LEU A 106 -16.85 -19.66 17.10
CA LEU A 106 -16.01 -18.46 17.20
C LEU A 106 -16.16 -17.75 18.56
N ASP A 107 -17.40 -17.62 19.03
CA ASP A 107 -17.73 -16.86 20.25
C ASP A 107 -17.20 -17.51 21.53
N GLU A 108 -16.82 -18.80 21.45
CA GLU A 108 -16.25 -19.58 22.54
C GLU A 108 -14.71 -19.53 22.56
N GLN A 109 -14.07 -18.96 21.53
CA GLN A 109 -12.62 -19.01 21.34
C GLN A 109 -11.98 -17.64 21.04
N PRO A 110 -12.13 -16.64 21.94
CA PRO A 110 -11.62 -15.28 21.72
C PRO A 110 -10.10 -15.23 21.47
N GLU A 111 -9.30 -16.01 22.20
CA GLU A 111 -7.85 -16.05 22.01
C GLU A 111 -7.45 -16.62 20.64
N ALA A 112 -8.17 -17.63 20.15
CA ALA A 112 -7.93 -18.21 18.83
C ALA A 112 -8.35 -17.24 17.71
N VAL A 113 -9.44 -16.49 17.89
CA VAL A 113 -9.85 -15.42 16.96
C VAL A 113 -8.81 -14.30 16.90
N ALA A 114 -8.30 -13.88 18.06
CA ALA A 114 -7.21 -12.90 18.14
C ALA A 114 -5.98 -13.39 17.38
N ALA A 115 -5.58 -14.66 17.55
CA ALA A 115 -4.45 -15.25 16.84
C ALA A 115 -4.69 -15.34 15.31
N LEU A 116 -5.87 -15.81 14.90
CA LEU A 116 -6.27 -15.90 13.48
C LEU A 116 -6.17 -14.54 12.79
N THR A 117 -6.78 -13.51 13.37
CA THR A 117 -6.82 -12.17 12.78
C THR A 117 -5.44 -11.52 12.76
N ALA A 118 -4.64 -11.68 13.82
CA ALA A 118 -3.27 -11.18 13.84
C ALA A 118 -2.39 -11.82 12.76
N ARG A 119 -2.41 -13.14 12.64
CA ARG A 119 -1.64 -13.88 11.61
C ARG A 119 -2.10 -13.54 10.20
N ALA A 120 -3.41 -13.43 9.98
CA ALA A 120 -3.94 -13.06 8.68
C ALA A 120 -3.49 -11.66 8.27
N ARG A 121 -3.58 -10.68 9.18
CA ARG A 121 -3.11 -9.31 8.94
C ARG A 121 -1.61 -9.23 8.67
N GLU A 122 -0.80 -9.97 9.42
CA GLU A 122 0.64 -10.07 9.19
C GLU A 122 0.95 -10.55 7.77
N ARG A 123 0.31 -11.64 7.34
CA ARG A 123 0.49 -12.20 5.99
C ARG A 123 -0.01 -11.27 4.89
N VAL A 124 -1.20 -10.66 5.06
CA VAL A 124 -1.73 -9.66 4.12
C VAL A 124 -0.77 -8.47 4.00
N THR A 125 -0.26 -7.97 5.14
CA THR A 125 0.69 -6.87 5.19
C THR A 125 1.95 -7.19 4.37
N ASN A 126 2.53 -8.37 4.54
CA ASN A 126 3.73 -8.77 3.81
C ASN A 126 3.48 -8.80 2.29
N VAL A 127 2.36 -9.38 1.85
CA VAL A 127 1.98 -9.39 0.43
C VAL A 127 1.80 -7.97 -0.13
N LEU A 128 1.14 -7.08 0.63
CA LEU A 128 0.94 -5.70 0.20
C LEU A 128 2.25 -4.90 0.21
N LEU A 129 3.16 -5.15 1.16
CA LEU A 129 4.49 -4.55 1.21
C LEU A 129 5.35 -4.92 0.00
N ASP A 130 5.26 -6.17 -0.45
CA ASP A 130 5.92 -6.64 -1.66
C ASP A 130 5.31 -5.99 -2.91
N PHE A 131 3.99 -5.82 -2.93
CA PHE A 131 3.29 -5.12 -4.01
C PHE A 131 3.70 -3.64 -4.14
N VAL A 132 3.82 -2.91 -3.01
CA VAL A 132 4.15 -1.47 -3.00
C VAL A 132 5.64 -1.15 -2.91
N ALA A 133 6.53 -2.14 -2.84
CA ALA A 133 7.97 -1.91 -2.82
C ALA A 133 8.44 -1.08 -4.05
N PRO A 134 9.71 -0.69 -4.18
CA PRO A 134 10.29 -0.26 -5.47
C PRO A 134 10.79 -1.47 -6.29
N ASP A 135 10.49 -1.55 -7.59
CA ASP A 135 10.95 -2.62 -8.50
C ASP A 135 11.29 -1.95 -9.82
N PRO A 136 12.57 -1.93 -10.21
CA PRO A 136 13.00 -1.29 -11.45
C PRO A 136 12.46 -2.00 -12.70
N ASP A 137 11.97 -3.25 -12.57
CA ASP A 137 11.66 -4.12 -13.70
C ASP A 137 10.17 -4.41 -13.90
N GLY A 138 9.32 -4.22 -12.88
CA GLY A 138 7.86 -4.35 -12.96
C GLY A 138 7.31 -5.76 -13.20
N ARG A 139 8.17 -6.79 -13.24
CA ARG A 139 7.83 -8.15 -13.71
C ARG A 139 7.35 -9.09 -12.59
N HIS A 140 7.67 -8.82 -11.33
CA HIS A 140 7.53 -9.80 -10.24
C HIS A 140 6.32 -9.58 -9.30
N ARG A 141 5.62 -8.44 -9.41
CA ARG A 141 4.71 -7.96 -8.34
C ARG A 141 3.31 -8.52 -8.31
N ARG A 142 2.88 -9.13 -9.41
CA ARG A 142 1.48 -9.56 -9.54
C ARG A 142 1.28 -11.02 -9.14
N ALA A 143 2.35 -11.82 -9.06
CA ALA A 143 2.25 -13.25 -8.75
C ALA A 143 1.58 -13.55 -7.40
N ALA A 144 1.89 -12.79 -6.34
CA ALA A 144 1.28 -12.96 -5.03
C ALA A 144 -0.20 -12.52 -4.97
N LEU A 145 -0.61 -11.57 -5.82
CA LEU A 145 -2.02 -11.20 -5.99
C LEU A 145 -2.74 -12.13 -6.97
N TYR A 146 -2.03 -12.80 -7.89
CA TYR A 146 -2.63 -13.74 -8.85
C TYR A 146 -2.96 -15.11 -8.23
N SER A 147 -2.30 -15.51 -7.14
CA SER A 147 -2.74 -16.67 -6.36
C SER A 147 -4.04 -16.38 -5.58
N ALA A 148 -4.37 -15.09 -5.39
CA ALA A 148 -5.55 -14.64 -4.67
C ALA A 148 -6.80 -14.80 -5.55
N ARG A 149 -7.32 -16.03 -5.62
CA ARG A 149 -8.74 -16.39 -5.72
C ARG A 149 -9.68 -15.31 -6.28
N VAL A 150 -9.45 -14.86 -7.50
CA VAL A 150 -10.31 -13.94 -8.24
C VAL A 150 -10.77 -14.60 -9.53
N ARG A 151 -11.87 -14.10 -10.09
CA ARG A 151 -12.35 -14.50 -11.41
C ARG A 151 -12.65 -13.27 -12.25
N TRP A 152 -12.33 -13.33 -13.54
CA TRP A 152 -12.78 -12.32 -14.48
C TRP A 152 -14.28 -12.49 -14.72
N ASN A 153 -15.01 -11.38 -14.68
CA ASN A 153 -16.43 -11.35 -15.01
C ASN A 153 -16.67 -10.24 -16.03
N ALA A 154 -17.30 -10.59 -17.15
CA ALA A 154 -17.75 -9.65 -18.17
C ALA A 154 -19.26 -9.80 -18.33
N VAL A 155 -20.02 -8.82 -17.86
CA VAL A 155 -21.49 -8.78 -17.98
C VAL A 155 -21.87 -7.50 -18.70
N GLY A 156 -22.30 -7.64 -19.97
CA GLY A 156 -22.56 -6.51 -20.86
C GLY A 156 -21.29 -5.66 -21.04
N ASP A 157 -21.44 -4.34 -20.91
CA ASP A 157 -20.33 -3.39 -21.03
C ASP A 157 -19.47 -3.27 -19.77
N ARG A 158 -19.76 -4.05 -18.72
CA ARG A 158 -19.00 -4.02 -17.46
C ARG A 158 -18.13 -5.27 -17.36
N SER A 159 -16.82 -5.06 -17.39
CA SER A 159 -15.82 -6.09 -17.14
C SER A 159 -14.98 -5.77 -15.92
N GLY A 160 -14.71 -6.76 -15.07
CA GLY A 160 -13.87 -6.57 -13.91
C GLY A 160 -13.50 -7.88 -13.21
N TRP A 161 -12.53 -7.79 -12.32
CA TRP A 161 -12.18 -8.89 -11.43
C TRP A 161 -13.13 -8.92 -10.25
N LEU A 162 -13.64 -10.11 -9.93
CA LEU A 162 -14.46 -10.35 -8.75
C LEU A 162 -13.72 -11.26 -7.77
N PRO A 163 -13.88 -11.06 -6.45
CA PRO A 163 -13.43 -12.04 -5.47
C PRO A 163 -14.11 -13.39 -5.74
N ALA A 164 -13.33 -14.45 -5.59
CA ALA A 164 -13.78 -15.84 -5.67
C ALA A 164 -13.07 -16.74 -4.63
N PRO A 165 -13.03 -16.34 -3.34
CA PRO A 165 -12.48 -17.19 -2.30
C PRO A 165 -13.30 -18.48 -2.11
N ARG A 166 -12.65 -19.50 -1.60
CA ARG A 166 -13.23 -20.83 -1.30
C ARG A 166 -13.37 -20.99 0.21
N GLU A 167 -14.33 -21.81 0.63
CA GLU A 167 -14.56 -22.14 2.05
C GLU A 167 -13.32 -22.71 2.75
N SER A 168 -12.41 -23.31 1.96
CA SER A 168 -11.14 -23.83 2.44
C SER A 168 -9.99 -22.83 2.31
N ASP A 169 -10.16 -21.59 1.88
CA ASP A 169 -9.02 -20.68 1.82
C ASP A 169 -8.64 -20.18 3.23
N PHE A 170 -7.40 -19.73 3.39
CA PHE A 170 -6.97 -19.09 4.64
C PHE A 170 -7.62 -17.71 4.77
N LEU A 171 -7.76 -17.21 5.99
CA LEU A 171 -8.37 -15.89 6.24
C LEU A 171 -7.62 -14.78 5.50
N SER A 172 -6.29 -14.84 5.46
CA SER A 172 -5.45 -13.94 4.66
C SER A 172 -5.74 -14.03 3.16
N ASP A 173 -5.92 -15.22 2.61
CA ASP A 173 -6.22 -15.42 1.19
C ASP A 173 -7.62 -14.88 0.82
N ILE A 174 -8.59 -14.99 1.74
CA ILE A 174 -9.91 -14.37 1.60
C ILE A 174 -9.77 -12.85 1.51
N VAL A 175 -9.07 -12.23 2.46
CA VAL A 175 -8.83 -10.77 2.48
C VAL A 175 -8.05 -10.31 1.23
N LEU A 176 -7.03 -11.06 0.82
CA LEU A 176 -6.24 -10.76 -0.38
C LEU A 176 -7.09 -10.84 -1.65
N SER A 177 -8.09 -11.73 -1.73
CA SER A 177 -9.00 -11.78 -2.88
C SER A 177 -9.81 -10.49 -3.04
N LEU A 178 -10.16 -9.84 -1.92
CA LEU A 178 -10.87 -8.56 -1.92
C LEU A 178 -9.98 -7.41 -2.42
N PHE A 179 -8.71 -7.37 -1.98
CA PHE A 179 -7.72 -6.42 -2.52
C PHE A 179 -7.45 -6.68 -4.01
N ALA A 180 -7.26 -7.94 -4.40
CA ALA A 180 -6.88 -8.33 -5.75
C ALA A 180 -7.93 -7.96 -6.78
N ALA A 181 -9.23 -8.12 -6.47
CA ALA A 181 -10.32 -7.73 -7.36
C ALA A 181 -10.23 -6.27 -7.83
N GLU A 182 -9.78 -5.37 -6.95
CA GLU A 182 -9.67 -3.95 -7.24
C GLU A 182 -8.31 -3.58 -7.81
N ILE A 183 -7.23 -4.10 -7.22
CA ILE A 183 -5.87 -3.82 -7.66
C ILE A 183 -5.66 -4.29 -9.10
N LEU A 184 -6.17 -5.47 -9.47
CA LEU A 184 -6.01 -5.99 -10.84
C LEU A 184 -6.78 -5.18 -11.88
N SER A 185 -7.77 -4.39 -11.47
CA SER A 185 -8.52 -3.48 -12.34
C SER A 185 -7.82 -2.12 -12.56
N GLY A 186 -6.64 -1.91 -11.98
CA GLY A 186 -5.82 -0.72 -12.21
C GLY A 186 -4.58 -0.69 -11.33
N ALA A 187 -3.67 -1.65 -11.48
CA ALA A 187 -2.58 -1.88 -10.53
C ALA A 187 -1.68 -0.65 -10.36
N GLU A 188 -1.47 0.11 -11.43
CA GLU A 188 -0.61 1.30 -11.47
C GLU A 188 -1.11 2.39 -10.52
N ILE A 189 -2.44 2.57 -10.42
CA ILE A 189 -3.04 3.59 -9.54
C ILE A 189 -2.85 3.23 -8.07
N TYR A 190 -2.97 1.95 -7.74
CA TYR A 190 -2.78 1.44 -6.39
C TYR A 190 -1.32 1.44 -6.02
N GLN A 191 -0.42 1.03 -6.92
CA GLN A 191 1.01 1.17 -6.71
C GLN A 191 1.31 2.63 -6.36
N ARG A 192 1.02 3.59 -7.24
CA ARG A 192 1.39 5.01 -7.06
C ARG A 192 0.89 5.67 -5.76
N HIS A 193 -0.23 5.22 -5.20
CA HIS A 193 -0.91 5.93 -4.11
C HIS A 193 -1.07 5.12 -2.83
N MET A 194 -0.98 3.78 -2.88
CA MET A 194 -1.09 2.92 -1.70
C MET A 194 0.21 2.96 -0.90
N THR A 195 0.05 3.04 0.41
CA THR A 195 1.13 2.97 1.38
C THR A 195 0.75 1.97 2.45
N VAL A 196 1.73 1.17 2.87
CA VAL A 196 1.55 0.14 3.90
C VAL A 196 2.58 0.38 5.00
N CYS A 197 2.11 0.39 6.26
CA CYS A 197 3.01 0.50 7.41
C CYS A 197 3.68 -0.84 7.68
N VAL A 198 5.02 -0.86 7.71
CA VAL A 198 5.79 -2.10 8.00
C VAL A 198 5.55 -2.61 9.42
N GLY A 199 5.20 -1.72 10.36
CA GLY A 199 5.08 -2.07 11.77
C GLY A 199 3.69 -2.59 12.15
N CYS A 200 2.64 -1.91 11.70
CA CYS A 200 1.26 -2.27 12.08
C CYS A 200 0.38 -2.73 10.92
N GLY A 201 0.91 -2.78 9.69
CA GLY A 201 0.14 -3.23 8.52
C GLY A 201 -0.93 -2.27 8.03
N ARG A 202 -1.07 -1.09 8.66
CA ARG A 202 -2.05 -0.07 8.25
C ARG A 202 -1.88 0.22 6.76
N VAL A 203 -2.99 0.12 6.02
CA VAL A 203 -3.07 0.53 4.62
C VAL A 203 -3.65 1.95 4.55
N ALA A 204 -3.02 2.83 3.78
CA ALA A 204 -3.47 4.19 3.56
C ALA A 204 -3.18 4.63 2.12
N PHE A 205 -3.96 5.60 1.63
CA PHE A 205 -3.77 6.19 0.32
C PHE A 205 -3.35 7.64 0.44
N ALA A 206 -2.39 8.06 -0.38
CA ALA A 206 -1.87 9.43 -0.39
C ALA A 206 -1.85 9.98 -1.81
N GLN A 207 -2.24 11.26 -1.94
CA GLN A 207 -2.17 11.98 -3.21
C GLN A 207 -0.73 12.07 -3.69
N ASP A 208 0.16 12.49 -2.80
CA ASP A 208 1.59 12.61 -3.05
C ASP A 208 2.37 11.45 -2.43
N ALA A 209 3.62 11.28 -2.87
CA ALA A 209 4.49 10.26 -2.31
C ALA A 209 4.70 10.65 -0.85
N ARG A 210 4.29 9.77 0.09
CA ARG A 210 4.55 10.06 1.50
C ARG A 210 6.05 10.27 1.67
N PRO A 211 6.48 11.37 2.31
CA PRO A 211 7.89 11.55 2.66
C PRO A 211 8.39 10.31 3.39
N LEU A 212 9.61 9.86 3.10
CA LEU A 212 10.24 8.73 3.81
C LEU A 212 10.33 8.95 5.34
N THR A 213 10.20 10.22 5.76
CA THR A 213 10.18 10.69 7.15
C THR A 213 8.78 10.73 7.76
N ALA A 214 7.72 10.54 6.98
CA ALA A 214 6.38 10.48 7.52
C ALA A 214 6.24 9.20 8.35
N GLY A 215 5.98 9.37 9.63
CA GLY A 215 5.71 8.27 10.54
C GLY A 215 4.35 7.62 10.28
N CYS A 216 4.17 6.35 10.66
CA CYS A 216 2.82 5.84 10.88
C CYS A 216 2.25 6.48 12.16
N PRO A 217 1.10 7.19 12.11
CA PRO A 217 0.52 7.86 13.29
C PRO A 217 0.20 6.92 14.45
N ARG A 218 0.12 5.61 14.18
CA ARG A 218 -0.14 4.57 15.18
C ARG A 218 1.14 3.99 15.78
N CYS A 219 2.24 3.97 15.02
CA CYS A 219 3.54 3.48 15.52
C CYS A 219 4.39 4.63 16.07
N ASP A 220 3.76 5.74 16.50
CA ASP A 220 4.41 6.98 16.96
C ASP A 220 5.53 7.48 16.04
N GLY A 221 5.40 7.18 14.75
CA GLY A 221 6.37 7.50 13.71
C GLY A 221 7.70 6.74 13.72
N GLU A 222 7.87 5.73 14.56
CA GLU A 222 9.09 4.90 14.60
C GLU A 222 9.25 4.01 13.35
N VAL A 223 8.13 3.64 12.72
CA VAL A 223 8.12 2.77 11.54
C VAL A 223 7.72 3.52 10.28
N ARG A 224 8.59 3.41 9.26
CA ARG A 224 8.47 4.12 7.97
C ARG A 224 7.47 3.42 7.06
N TRP A 225 6.66 4.21 6.36
CA TRP A 225 5.84 3.73 5.24
C TRP A 225 6.76 3.27 4.10
N ARG A 226 6.42 2.16 3.43
CA ARG A 226 6.92 1.95 2.07
C ARG A 226 6.03 2.72 1.11
N ALA A 227 6.66 3.59 0.32
CA ALA A 227 6.04 4.28 -0.80
C ALA A 227 6.73 3.79 -2.10
N PRO A 228 6.02 3.77 -3.23
CA PRO A 228 6.65 3.61 -4.53
C PRO A 228 7.50 4.84 -4.83
N GLN A 229 8.64 4.63 -5.47
CA GLN A 229 9.42 5.74 -6.01
C GLN A 229 8.68 6.38 -7.19
N ALA A 230 8.85 7.70 -7.32
CA ALA A 230 8.24 8.54 -8.35
C ALA A 230 8.70 8.17 -9.76
#